data_AF-A0A1C9U507-F1
#
_entry.id   AF-A0A1C9U507-F1
#
_cell.length_a   1.000
_cell.length_b   1.000
_cell.length_c   1.000
_cell.angle_alpha   90.00
_cell.angle_beta   90.00
_cell.angle_gamma   90.00
#
_symmetry.space_group_name_H-M   'P 1'
#
loop_
_entity.id
_entity.type
_entity.pdbx_description
1 polymer ?
#
loop_
_entity_poly.entity_id
_entity_poly.type
_entity_poly.pdbx_seq_one_letter_code
_entity_poly.pdbx_strand_id
1 'polypeptide(L)'
;MTNAILRGCLFIGGAAALLLWTAPDSFGLEVNKPVPTERREAMSLADAVLKALQNNLDISIGRQTRESRLADIVIEQAKFDPTVSLNGQYNRQVAPLNRPILGFTGANLQDITKFDQNTSTVTADITQNLPTGANYDLNYSPQRSYVSGPNTFLFNPAWTGGLALTVTQPLLKNFGTDINKTFISIAQNNATVEQHVFLDRVLTVIASVEQTFWEMVFANENLKVAQAALKAAEELLASNRAKAKAGVMSIVDVLQAEAAVASRVEQILVAEKSIRDQEDQLRRFLNPAEEELRQDLRLLPTDPPVTSLEAISLQEAIDIAMERRPEVLQASKNVESSDLSVKFAKNGV
;
A
#
# COMPACT_ATOMS: atom_id res chain seq x y z
N MET A 1 23.35 -64.44 38.02
CA MET A 1 23.93 -63.16 38.49
C MET A 1 22.92 -62.54 39.45
N THR A 2 23.02 -62.80 40.76
CA THR A 2 23.56 -61.86 41.79
C THR A 2 22.81 -60.51 41.82
N ASN A 3 21.89 -60.31 42.79
CA ASN A 3 22.03 -59.60 44.10
C ASN A 3 21.96 -58.06 43.96
N ALA A 4 21.34 -57.23 44.82
CA ALA A 4 20.76 -57.30 46.18
C ALA A 4 19.75 -56.11 46.34
N ILE A 5 18.58 -56.17 47.01
CA ILE A 5 18.25 -56.23 48.46
C ILE A 5 18.71 -55.03 49.31
N LEU A 6 17.75 -54.22 49.79
CA LEU A 6 17.53 -53.70 51.18
C LEU A 6 16.41 -52.63 51.10
N ARG A 7 15.17 -52.77 51.62
CA ARG A 7 14.60 -53.06 52.96
C ARG A 7 14.98 -52.06 54.08
N GLY A 8 13.94 -51.41 54.62
CA GLY A 8 13.89 -50.71 55.92
C GLY A 8 12.83 -49.60 55.93
N CYS A 9 11.57 -49.88 56.30
CA CYS A 9 10.95 -49.59 57.62
C CYS A 9 10.75 -48.08 57.87
N LEU A 10 9.57 -47.54 58.16
CA LEU A 10 8.76 -47.81 59.36
C LEU A 10 7.33 -47.19 59.27
N PHE A 11 6.33 -47.94 59.76
CA PHE A 11 5.05 -47.63 60.41
C PHE A 11 4.52 -46.17 60.47
N ILE A 12 3.31 -45.90 59.96
CA ILE A 12 1.96 -45.86 60.61
C ILE A 12 1.80 -44.79 61.72
N GLY A 13 0.87 -43.87 61.46
CA GLY A 13 0.25 -42.92 62.40
C GLY A 13 0.12 -41.55 61.72
N GLY A 14 -1.01 -40.89 61.56
CA GLY A 14 -2.36 -41.00 62.08
C GLY A 14 -3.06 -39.67 61.72
N ALA A 15 -4.38 -39.62 61.92
CA ALA A 15 -5.25 -38.43 61.82
C ALA A 15 -5.66 -37.96 60.41
N ALA A 16 -6.87 -38.38 60.03
CA ALA A 16 -7.70 -37.71 59.05
C ALA A 16 -8.12 -36.32 59.58
N ALA A 17 -7.78 -35.27 58.84
CA ALA A 17 -8.33 -33.94 59.03
C ALA A 17 -9.19 -33.60 57.81
N LEU A 18 -10.51 -33.61 58.00
CA LEU A 18 -11.49 -33.05 57.09
C LEU A 18 -11.27 -31.53 57.02
N LEU A 19 -10.67 -31.06 55.93
CA LEU A 19 -10.66 -29.64 55.59
C LEU A 19 -11.96 -29.31 54.85
N LEU A 20 -12.85 -28.62 55.57
CA LEU A 20 -14.03 -27.94 55.02
C LEU A 20 -13.58 -26.93 53.95
N TRP A 21 -14.09 -27.12 52.74
CA TRP A 21 -13.88 -26.22 51.62
C TRP A 21 -14.74 -24.97 51.85
N THR A 22 -14.12 -23.84 52.22
CA THR A 22 -14.77 -22.53 52.18
C THR A 22 -14.76 -22.05 50.73
N ALA A 23 -15.95 -21.85 50.16
CA ALA A 23 -16.13 -21.24 48.84
C ALA A 23 -15.45 -19.85 48.79
N PRO A 24 -14.76 -19.49 47.70
CA PRO A 24 -14.20 -18.16 47.55
C PRO A 24 -15.31 -17.13 47.30
N ASP A 25 -15.04 -15.95 47.82
CA ASP A 25 -15.92 -14.79 47.93
C ASP A 25 -16.63 -14.38 46.62
N SER A 26 -17.84 -13.87 46.84
CA SER A 26 -18.74 -13.22 45.90
C SER A 26 -18.06 -12.28 44.91
N PHE A 27 -18.54 -12.32 43.66
CA PHE A 27 -18.40 -11.27 42.65
C PHE A 27 -18.98 -9.94 43.16
N GLY A 28 -18.19 -9.18 43.91
CA GLY A 28 -18.39 -7.76 44.11
C GLY A 28 -17.74 -7.02 42.94
N LEU A 29 -18.53 -6.28 42.17
CA LEU A 29 -17.99 -5.27 41.25
C LEU A 29 -17.15 -4.30 42.08
N GLU A 30 -15.83 -4.30 41.90
CA GLU A 30 -14.96 -3.23 42.40
C GLU A 30 -15.32 -1.93 41.66
N VAL A 31 -16.28 -1.18 42.21
CA VAL A 31 -16.76 0.12 41.71
C VAL A 31 -15.73 1.24 41.95
N ASN A 32 -14.51 0.93 42.39
CA ASN A 32 -13.55 1.95 42.84
C ASN A 32 -12.13 1.76 42.30
N LYS A 33 -12.00 1.57 40.98
CA LYS A 33 -10.78 1.98 40.28
C LYS A 33 -10.99 3.42 39.83
N PRO A 34 -10.08 4.37 40.10
CA PRO A 34 -10.19 5.70 39.51
C PRO A 34 -10.24 5.52 38.00
N VAL A 35 -11.29 6.05 37.36
CA VAL A 35 -11.38 6.13 35.89
C VAL A 35 -10.06 6.76 35.43
N PRO A 36 -9.30 6.11 34.52
CA PRO A 36 -8.09 6.71 33.97
C PRO A 36 -8.43 8.12 33.53
N THR A 37 -7.65 9.11 33.95
CA THR A 37 -7.93 10.51 33.64
C THR A 37 -7.97 10.66 32.12
N GLU A 38 -9.18 10.81 31.55
CA GLU A 38 -9.38 11.00 30.11
C GLU A 38 -8.45 12.14 29.66
N ARG A 39 -7.48 11.81 28.80
CA ARG A 39 -6.55 12.81 28.32
C ARG A 39 -7.30 13.67 27.33
N ARG A 40 -7.33 14.99 27.53
CA ARG A 40 -8.02 15.92 26.62
C ARG A 40 -7.00 16.64 25.78
N GLU A 41 -7.16 16.57 24.46
CA GLU A 41 -6.33 17.30 23.51
C GLU A 41 -7.17 18.33 22.78
N ALA A 42 -6.77 19.60 22.93
CA ALA A 42 -7.35 20.69 22.15
C ALA A 42 -6.82 20.63 20.72
N MET A 43 -7.71 20.68 19.74
CA MET A 43 -7.36 20.54 18.33
C MET A 43 -8.08 21.59 17.49
N SER A 44 -7.32 22.37 16.73
CA SER A 44 -7.86 23.24 15.68
C SER A 44 -8.02 22.46 14.37
N LEU A 45 -8.80 23.01 13.45
CA LEU A 45 -8.96 22.46 12.11
C LEU A 45 -7.61 22.40 11.37
N ALA A 46 -6.82 23.47 11.50
CA ALA A 46 -5.49 23.54 10.89
C ALA A 46 -4.56 22.45 11.44
N ASP A 47 -4.59 22.19 12.75
CA ASP A 47 -3.81 21.13 13.37
C ASP A 47 -4.26 19.73 12.90
N ALA A 48 -5.58 19.53 12.79
CA ALA A 48 -6.14 18.27 12.29
C ALA A 48 -5.71 18.00 10.84
N VAL A 49 -5.82 19.00 9.96
CA VAL A 49 -5.36 18.91 8.57
C VAL A 49 -3.86 18.67 8.51
N LEU A 50 -3.05 19.39 9.29
CA LEU A 50 -1.60 19.21 9.30
C LEU A 50 -1.20 17.79 9.74
N LYS A 51 -1.79 17.28 10.83
CA LYS A 51 -1.55 15.91 11.29
C LYS A 51 -1.99 14.87 10.25
N ALA A 52 -3.14 15.06 9.60
CA ALA A 52 -3.57 14.19 8.52
C ALA A 52 -2.59 14.21 7.33
N LEU A 53 -2.14 15.38 6.88
CA LEU A 53 -1.17 15.48 5.78
C LEU A 53 0.18 14.79 6.09
N GLN A 54 0.57 14.73 7.35
CA GLN A 54 1.80 14.09 7.80
C GLN A 54 1.67 12.57 7.92
N ASN A 55 0.58 12.08 8.53
CA ASN A 55 0.49 10.70 9.01
C ASN A 55 -0.51 9.83 8.25
N ASN A 56 -1.38 10.43 7.42
CA ASN A 56 -2.42 9.68 6.74
C ASN A 56 -1.83 8.64 5.76
N LEU A 57 -2.29 7.39 5.88
CA LEU A 57 -1.79 6.27 5.09
C LEU A 57 -2.09 6.42 3.60
N ASP A 58 -3.25 6.97 3.25
CA ASP A 58 -3.63 7.15 1.84
C ASP A 58 -2.70 8.13 1.12
N ILE A 59 -2.28 9.20 1.81
CA ILE A 59 -1.31 10.16 1.28
C ILE A 59 0.08 9.50 1.17
N SER A 60 0.47 8.69 2.15
CA SER A 60 1.74 7.96 2.10
C SER A 60 1.78 6.98 0.92
N ILE A 61 0.72 6.18 0.74
CA ILE A 61 0.58 5.25 -0.39
C ILE A 61 0.57 6.00 -1.72
N GLY A 62 -0.22 7.08 -1.84
CA GLY A 62 -0.26 7.89 -3.04
C GLY A 62 1.11 8.48 -3.42
N ARG A 63 1.92 8.87 -2.42
CA ARG A 63 3.29 9.35 -2.63
C ARG A 63 4.20 8.24 -3.18
N GLN A 64 4.11 7.03 -2.64
CA GLN A 64 4.87 5.88 -3.11
C GLN A 64 4.48 5.49 -4.55
N THR A 65 3.19 5.50 -4.87
CA THR A 65 2.72 5.24 -6.24
C THR A 65 3.26 6.29 -7.22
N ARG A 66 3.23 7.58 -6.84
CA ARG A 66 3.83 8.67 -7.63
C ARG A 66 5.32 8.46 -7.87
N GLU A 67 6.09 8.09 -6.83
CA GLU A 67 7.52 7.79 -6.96
C GLU A 67 7.78 6.59 -7.88
N SER A 68 6.95 5.54 -7.79
CA SER A 68 7.02 4.38 -8.69
C SER A 68 6.82 4.78 -10.16
N ARG A 69 5.92 5.72 -10.47
CA ARG A 69 5.70 6.18 -11.86
C ARG A 69 6.89 6.94 -12.43
N LEU A 70 7.70 7.59 -11.59
CA LEU A 70 8.95 8.20 -12.05
C LEU A 70 9.98 7.14 -12.43
N ALA A 71 10.01 6.00 -11.74
CA ALA A 71 10.85 4.88 -12.11
C ALA A 71 10.44 4.26 -13.46
N ASP A 72 9.14 4.25 -13.79
CA ASP A 72 8.65 3.79 -15.10
C ASP A 72 9.28 4.58 -16.26
N ILE A 73 9.53 5.89 -16.09
CA ILE A 73 10.24 6.71 -17.09
C ILE A 73 11.67 6.19 -17.29
N VAL A 74 12.37 5.86 -16.20
CA VAL A 74 13.73 5.32 -16.25
C VAL A 74 13.75 3.95 -16.92
N ILE A 75 12.75 3.11 -16.66
CA ILE A 75 12.60 1.79 -17.31
C ILE A 75 12.41 1.95 -18.83
N GLU A 76 11.59 2.91 -19.26
CA GLU A 76 11.40 3.19 -20.69
C GLU A 76 12.65 3.78 -21.34
N GLN A 77 13.44 4.59 -20.62
CA GLN A 77 14.73 5.07 -21.08
C GLN A 77 15.78 3.96 -21.18
N ALA A 78 15.76 3.01 -20.23
CA ALA A 78 16.70 1.89 -20.18
C ALA A 78 16.59 0.94 -21.39
N LYS A 79 15.47 0.99 -22.14
CA LYS A 79 15.35 0.28 -23.43
C LYS A 79 16.39 0.72 -24.48
N PHE A 80 16.99 1.90 -24.29
CA PHE A 80 18.05 2.45 -25.12
C PHE A 80 19.45 2.30 -24.50
N ASP A 81 19.56 1.69 -23.32
CA ASP A 81 20.86 1.43 -22.70
C ASP A 81 21.52 0.19 -23.32
N PRO A 82 22.86 0.15 -23.42
CA PRO A 82 23.55 -1.00 -23.96
C PRO A 82 23.42 -2.19 -23.01
N THR A 83 22.99 -3.32 -23.55
CA THR A 83 22.96 -4.61 -22.85
C THR A 83 24.22 -5.39 -23.19
N VAL A 84 24.95 -5.80 -22.16
CA VAL A 84 26.13 -6.65 -22.28
C VAL A 84 25.80 -8.05 -21.78
N SER A 85 25.90 -9.05 -22.64
CA SER A 85 25.73 -10.45 -22.26
C SER A 85 27.05 -11.21 -22.38
N LEU A 86 27.28 -12.09 -21.41
CA LEU A 86 28.34 -13.08 -21.46
C LEU A 86 27.71 -14.45 -21.25
N ASN A 87 27.76 -15.29 -22.26
CA ASN A 87 27.25 -16.66 -22.23
C ASN A 87 28.40 -17.65 -22.40
N GLY A 88 28.47 -18.65 -21.54
CA GLY A 88 29.38 -19.78 -21.69
C GLY A 88 28.59 -21.06 -21.87
N GLN A 89 28.83 -21.77 -22.97
CA GLN A 89 28.17 -23.03 -23.26
C GLN A 89 29.21 -24.15 -23.39
N TYR A 90 28.97 -25.25 -22.67
CA TYR A 90 29.68 -26.50 -22.86
C TYR A 90 28.70 -27.56 -23.35
N ASN A 91 28.89 -28.03 -24.58
CA ASN A 91 28.07 -29.07 -25.18
C ASN A 91 28.91 -30.32 -25.40
N ARG A 92 28.49 -31.44 -24.83
CA ARG A 92 29.05 -32.77 -25.13
C ARG A 92 28.02 -33.59 -25.87
N GLN A 93 28.34 -33.94 -27.11
CA GLN A 93 27.52 -34.78 -27.96
C GLN A 93 28.19 -36.12 -28.16
N VAL A 94 27.52 -37.18 -27.69
CA VAL A 94 27.96 -38.57 -27.92
C VAL A 94 26.92 -39.24 -28.82
N ALA A 95 27.31 -39.55 -30.04
CA ALA A 95 26.46 -40.24 -31.01
C ALA A 95 27.08 -41.59 -31.39
N PRO A 96 26.31 -42.68 -31.46
CA PRO A 96 26.79 -43.95 -32.01
C PRO A 96 27.09 -43.79 -33.51
N LEU A 97 28.21 -44.36 -33.96
CA LEU A 97 28.60 -44.32 -35.37
C LEU A 97 28.16 -45.60 -36.07
N ASN A 98 27.22 -45.48 -37.02
CA ASN A 98 26.77 -46.60 -37.85
C ASN A 98 27.58 -46.77 -39.16
N ARG A 99 28.54 -45.87 -39.40
CA ARG A 99 29.45 -45.87 -40.56
C ARG A 99 30.82 -45.31 -40.13
N PRO A 100 31.94 -45.79 -40.69
CA PRO A 100 33.27 -45.25 -40.39
C PRO A 100 33.40 -43.79 -40.84
N ILE A 101 34.00 -42.94 -39.99
CA ILE A 101 34.35 -41.55 -40.30
C ILE A 101 35.63 -41.50 -41.14
N LEU A 102 35.62 -40.74 -42.24
CA LEU A 102 36.82 -40.44 -43.03
C LEU A 102 37.65 -39.36 -42.34
N GLY A 103 38.75 -39.76 -41.68
CA GLY A 103 39.82 -38.88 -41.22
C GLY A 103 41.04 -38.95 -42.14
N PHE A 104 41.76 -37.84 -42.34
CA PHE A 104 42.89 -37.74 -43.28
C PHE A 104 44.19 -38.43 -42.81
N THR A 105 44.19 -39.09 -41.66
CA THR A 105 45.40 -39.42 -40.88
C THR A 105 45.70 -40.92 -40.77
N GLY A 106 45.09 -41.78 -41.59
CA GLY A 106 45.47 -43.20 -41.67
C GLY A 106 45.21 -44.02 -40.40
N ALA A 107 44.35 -43.54 -39.49
CA ALA A 107 43.91 -44.31 -38.32
C ALA A 107 43.03 -45.50 -38.74
N ASN A 108 43.19 -46.65 -38.07
CA ASN A 108 42.36 -47.84 -38.31
C ASN A 108 40.87 -47.52 -38.01
N LEU A 109 40.05 -47.54 -39.06
CA LEU A 109 38.66 -47.07 -39.04
C LEU A 109 37.67 -48.09 -38.44
N GLN A 110 38.13 -49.29 -38.08
CA GLN A 110 37.30 -50.44 -37.66
C GLN A 110 36.92 -50.40 -36.17
N ASP A 111 37.60 -49.61 -35.34
CA ASP A 111 37.39 -49.57 -33.87
C ASP A 111 36.64 -48.32 -33.37
N ILE A 112 36.29 -47.38 -34.25
CA ILE A 112 35.61 -46.13 -33.88
C ILE A 112 34.10 -46.35 -33.86
N THR A 113 33.55 -46.70 -32.70
CA THR A 113 32.12 -47.03 -32.53
C THR A 113 31.25 -45.86 -32.05
N LYS A 114 31.87 -44.74 -31.64
CA LYS A 114 31.18 -43.54 -31.15
C LYS A 114 31.85 -42.26 -31.61
N PHE A 115 31.04 -41.24 -31.90
CA PHE A 115 31.46 -39.86 -32.12
C PHE A 115 31.20 -39.08 -30.84
N ASP A 116 32.28 -38.73 -30.13
CA ASP A 116 32.24 -38.03 -28.85
C ASP A 116 32.88 -36.65 -29.02
N GLN A 117 32.05 -35.63 -29.23
CA GLN A 117 32.47 -34.26 -29.49
C GLN A 117 32.14 -33.37 -28.29
N ASN A 118 33.15 -32.62 -27.86
CA ASN A 118 33.05 -31.60 -26.83
C ASN A 118 33.24 -30.23 -27.48
N THR A 119 32.21 -29.41 -27.44
CA THR A 119 32.22 -28.04 -27.93
C THR A 119 32.11 -27.10 -26.74
N SER A 120 33.04 -26.15 -26.64
CA SER A 120 33.01 -25.06 -25.66
C SER A 120 32.90 -23.74 -26.42
N THR A 121 31.83 -23.00 -26.18
CA THR A 121 31.59 -21.68 -26.79
C THR A 121 31.52 -20.64 -25.69
N VAL A 122 32.17 -19.51 -25.89
CA VAL A 122 31.96 -18.32 -25.06
C VAL A 122 31.48 -17.23 -25.99
N THR A 123 30.32 -16.67 -25.71
CA THR A 123 29.71 -15.58 -26.48
C THR A 123 29.69 -14.34 -25.61
N ALA A 124 30.32 -13.27 -26.09
CA ALA A 124 30.19 -11.94 -25.54
C ALA A 124 29.42 -11.07 -26.55
N ASP A 125 28.31 -10.49 -26.13
CA ASP A 125 27.48 -9.64 -26.97
C ASP A 125 27.29 -8.27 -26.33
N ILE A 126 27.34 -7.22 -27.14
CA ILE A 126 26.95 -5.87 -26.76
C ILE A 126 25.87 -5.41 -27.75
N THR A 127 24.65 -5.22 -27.25
CA THR A 127 23.51 -4.78 -28.05
C THR A 127 22.98 -3.45 -27.54
N GLN A 128 22.61 -2.53 -28.42
CA GLN A 128 21.94 -1.29 -28.02
C GLN A 128 20.96 -0.83 -29.08
N ASN A 129 19.77 -0.42 -28.64
CA ASN A 129 18.81 0.30 -29.46
C ASN A 129 19.10 1.79 -29.37
N LEU A 130 19.19 2.45 -30.52
CA LEU A 130 19.40 3.89 -30.63
C LEU A 130 18.04 4.60 -30.71
N PRO A 131 17.93 5.84 -30.20
CA PRO A 131 16.70 6.62 -30.32
C PRO A 131 16.27 6.88 -31.77
N THR A 132 17.16 6.77 -32.76
CA THR A 132 16.82 6.92 -34.18
C THR A 132 16.05 5.72 -34.76
N GLY A 133 15.90 4.64 -33.99
CA GLY A 133 15.33 3.36 -34.41
C GLY A 133 16.37 2.37 -34.92
N ALA A 134 17.65 2.77 -35.03
CA ALA A 134 18.71 1.83 -35.33
C ALA A 134 19.01 0.92 -34.13
N ASN A 135 19.57 -0.25 -34.40
CA ASN A 135 20.26 -1.06 -33.39
C ASN A 135 21.67 -1.38 -33.87
N TYR A 136 22.58 -1.53 -32.91
CA TYR A 136 23.88 -2.15 -33.16
C TYR A 136 24.04 -3.40 -32.28
N ASP A 137 24.71 -4.40 -32.83
CA ASP A 137 25.06 -5.66 -32.18
C ASP A 137 26.54 -5.96 -32.46
N LEU A 138 27.33 -6.05 -31.39
CA LEU A 138 28.72 -6.46 -31.45
C LEU A 138 28.84 -7.84 -30.80
N ASN A 139 29.06 -8.86 -31.61
CA ASN A 139 29.16 -10.26 -31.19
C ASN A 139 30.60 -10.76 -31.30
N TYR A 140 31.09 -11.38 -30.22
CA TYR A 140 32.32 -12.15 -30.21
C TYR A 140 32.05 -13.56 -29.70
N SER A 141 32.20 -14.56 -30.56
CA SER A 141 31.78 -15.95 -30.28
C SER A 141 32.88 -16.98 -30.60
N PRO A 142 34.00 -17.02 -29.85
CA PRO A 142 34.96 -18.09 -29.95
C PRO A 142 34.37 -19.45 -29.56
N GLN A 143 34.69 -20.46 -30.36
CA GLN A 143 34.32 -21.85 -30.18
C GLN A 143 35.56 -22.73 -30.22
N ARG A 144 35.68 -23.60 -29.23
CA ARG A 144 36.66 -24.69 -29.17
C ARG A 144 35.93 -26.01 -29.37
N SER A 145 36.29 -26.74 -30.42
CA SER A 145 35.75 -28.08 -30.69
C SER A 145 36.84 -29.13 -30.49
N TYR A 146 36.56 -30.13 -29.66
CA TYR A 146 37.42 -31.28 -29.43
C TYR A 146 36.65 -32.55 -29.74
N VAL A 147 37.24 -33.45 -30.51
CA VAL A 147 36.65 -34.76 -30.80
C VAL A 147 37.51 -35.84 -30.16
N SER A 148 36.90 -36.71 -29.34
CA SER A 148 37.62 -37.80 -28.68
C SER A 148 37.76 -39.00 -29.64
N GLY A 149 38.97 -39.55 -29.77
CA GLY A 149 39.23 -40.74 -30.59
C GLY A 149 40.69 -40.84 -31.04
N PRO A 150 41.04 -41.84 -31.87
CA PRO A 150 42.33 -41.88 -32.59
C PRO A 150 42.53 -40.56 -33.34
N ASN A 151 43.78 -40.18 -33.64
CA ASN A 151 44.15 -38.90 -34.29
C ASN A 151 43.50 -38.69 -35.67
N THR A 152 42.18 -38.66 -35.82
CA THR A 152 41.39 -38.67 -37.06
C THR A 152 41.30 -37.31 -37.73
N PHE A 153 41.56 -36.23 -36.97
CA PHE A 153 41.55 -34.85 -37.44
C PHE A 153 42.95 -34.24 -37.34
N LEU A 154 43.35 -33.46 -38.35
CA LEU A 154 44.66 -32.79 -38.40
C LEU A 154 44.82 -31.71 -37.32
N PHE A 155 43.73 -31.02 -36.96
CA PHE A 155 43.69 -30.01 -35.91
C PHE A 155 42.61 -30.40 -34.89
N ASN A 156 43.04 -30.92 -33.74
CA ASN A 156 42.16 -31.33 -32.65
C ASN A 156 42.87 -31.10 -31.30
N PRO A 157 42.40 -30.18 -30.44
CA PRO A 157 41.20 -29.35 -30.59
C PRO A 157 41.31 -28.31 -31.72
N ALA A 158 40.19 -28.02 -32.36
CA ALA A 158 40.04 -26.91 -33.31
C ALA A 158 39.48 -25.68 -32.59
N TRP A 159 39.99 -24.50 -32.95
CA TRP A 159 39.50 -23.21 -32.47
C TRP A 159 38.99 -22.40 -33.65
N THR A 160 37.78 -21.87 -33.51
CA THR A 160 37.18 -20.91 -34.45
C THR A 160 36.71 -19.70 -33.65
N GLY A 161 36.88 -18.50 -34.17
CA GLY A 161 36.40 -17.29 -33.52
C GLY A 161 36.04 -16.25 -34.57
N GLY A 162 34.99 -15.49 -34.28
CA GLY A 162 34.53 -14.40 -35.13
C GLY A 162 34.18 -13.19 -34.27
N LEU A 163 34.57 -12.01 -34.76
CA LEU A 163 34.07 -10.73 -34.27
C LEU A 163 33.16 -10.17 -35.37
N ALA A 164 31.91 -9.90 -35.04
CA ALA A 164 30.93 -9.35 -35.97
C ALA A 164 30.31 -8.09 -35.38
N LEU A 165 30.27 -7.01 -36.18
CA LEU A 165 29.51 -5.81 -35.87
C LEU A 165 28.36 -5.71 -36.88
N THR A 166 27.13 -5.78 -36.38
CA THR A 166 25.91 -5.63 -37.17
C THR A 166 25.25 -4.31 -36.80
N VAL A 167 24.95 -3.47 -37.79
CA VAL A 167 24.19 -2.22 -37.59
C VAL A 167 22.96 -2.27 -38.48
N THR A 168 21.78 -2.19 -37.86
CA THR A 168 20.51 -2.20 -38.58
C THR A 168 19.81 -0.86 -38.40
N GLN A 169 19.63 -0.10 -39.48
CA GLN A 169 18.90 1.17 -39.47
C GLN A 169 17.65 1.04 -40.35
N PRO A 170 16.43 1.06 -39.78
CA PRO A 170 15.22 1.19 -40.59
C PRO A 170 15.22 2.56 -41.29
N LEU A 171 14.79 2.59 -42.56
CA LEU A 171 14.76 3.81 -43.37
C LEU A 171 13.35 4.44 -43.47
N LEU A 172 12.30 3.69 -43.13
CA LEU A 172 10.90 4.11 -43.25
C LEU A 172 10.15 3.87 -41.93
N LYS A 173 9.54 2.70 -41.76
CA LYS A 173 8.87 2.29 -40.52
C LYS A 173 9.87 2.24 -39.37
N ASN A 174 9.51 2.78 -38.21
CA ASN A 174 10.34 2.93 -37.00
C ASN A 174 11.56 3.85 -37.17
N PHE A 175 11.63 4.65 -38.23
CA PHE A 175 12.68 5.67 -38.36
C PHE A 175 12.30 6.94 -37.59
N GLY A 176 13.29 7.52 -36.89
CA GLY A 176 13.18 8.83 -36.25
C GLY A 176 12.97 8.78 -34.74
N THR A 177 13.38 9.85 -34.07
CA THR A 177 13.38 9.92 -32.60
C THR A 177 12.00 9.99 -31.99
N ASP A 178 11.07 10.62 -32.68
CA ASP A 178 9.75 10.93 -32.12
C ASP A 178 8.91 9.67 -31.96
N ILE A 179 9.02 8.73 -32.92
CA ILE A 179 8.33 7.43 -32.86
C ILE A 179 8.97 6.54 -31.80
N ASN A 180 10.29 6.41 -31.79
CA ASN A 180 10.97 5.50 -30.86
C ASN A 180 10.89 5.99 -29.40
N LYS A 181 10.89 7.31 -29.17
CA LYS A 181 10.71 7.88 -27.82
C LYS A 181 9.26 7.98 -27.37
N THR A 182 8.29 7.56 -28.18
CA THR A 182 6.86 7.70 -27.84
C THR A 182 6.53 7.07 -26.48
N PHE A 183 7.05 5.88 -26.17
CA PHE A 183 6.79 5.24 -24.87
C PHE A 183 7.43 5.98 -23.70
N ILE A 184 8.57 6.66 -23.89
CA ILE A 184 9.15 7.55 -22.86
C ILE A 184 8.23 8.74 -22.62
N SER A 185 7.73 9.38 -23.68
CA SER A 185 6.80 10.51 -23.55
C SER A 185 5.47 10.10 -22.90
N ILE A 186 4.96 8.91 -23.23
CA ILE A 186 3.78 8.34 -22.57
C ILE A 186 4.05 8.08 -21.09
N ALA A 187 5.22 7.52 -20.73
CA ALA A 187 5.59 7.33 -19.33
C ALA A 187 5.71 8.66 -18.57
N GLN A 188 6.25 9.71 -19.20
CA GLN A 188 6.30 11.06 -18.63
C GLN A 188 4.90 11.64 -18.40
N ASN A 189 3.99 11.48 -19.36
CA ASN A 189 2.60 11.88 -19.21
C ASN A 189 1.90 11.09 -18.10
N ASN A 190 2.11 9.78 -18.03
CA ASN A 190 1.56 8.93 -16.96
C ASN A 190 2.07 9.34 -15.58
N ALA A 191 3.35 9.71 -15.45
CA ALA A 191 3.87 10.26 -14.19
C ALA A 191 3.24 11.61 -13.82
N THR A 192 2.95 12.45 -14.81
CA THR A 192 2.22 13.71 -14.61
C THR A 192 0.76 13.47 -14.21
N VAL A 193 0.09 12.52 -14.84
CA VAL A 193 -1.27 12.07 -14.46
C VAL A 193 -1.26 11.59 -13.01
N GLU A 194 -0.31 10.74 -12.62
CA GLU A 194 -0.21 10.25 -11.25
C GLU A 194 0.07 11.37 -10.25
N GLN A 195 0.84 12.40 -10.61
CA GLN A 195 1.00 13.57 -9.76
C GLN A 195 -0.34 14.28 -9.50
N HIS A 196 -1.21 14.37 -10.50
CA HIS A 196 -2.55 14.94 -10.32
C HIS A 196 -3.50 14.00 -9.57
N VAL A 197 -3.40 12.68 -9.76
CA VAL A 197 -4.13 11.68 -8.95
C VAL A 197 -3.73 11.79 -7.47
N PHE A 198 -2.44 11.95 -7.19
CA PHE A 198 -1.95 12.18 -5.84
C PHE A 198 -2.50 13.48 -5.23
N LEU A 199 -2.50 14.57 -6.00
CA LEU A 199 -3.07 15.85 -5.55
C LEU A 199 -4.57 15.72 -5.24
N ASP A 200 -5.33 15.06 -6.11
CA ASP A 200 -6.75 14.77 -5.90
C ASP A 200 -7.00 13.96 -4.62
N ARG A 201 -6.16 12.95 -4.37
CA ARG A 201 -6.21 12.16 -3.14
C ARG A 201 -5.96 13.02 -1.90
N VAL A 202 -4.96 13.91 -1.95
CA VAL A 202 -4.65 14.85 -0.86
C VAL A 202 -5.84 15.79 -0.61
N LEU A 203 -6.40 16.39 -1.66
CA LEU A 203 -7.57 17.28 -1.55
C LEU A 203 -8.79 16.56 -0.97
N THR A 204 -9.03 15.31 -1.40
CA THR A 204 -10.12 14.48 -0.87
C THR A 204 -9.94 14.19 0.62
N VAL A 205 -8.71 13.90 1.06
CA VAL A 205 -8.39 13.67 2.48
C VAL A 205 -8.60 14.95 3.28
N ILE A 206 -8.12 16.11 2.79
CA ILE A 206 -8.34 17.41 3.44
C ILE A 206 -9.84 17.68 3.60
N ALA A 207 -10.62 17.57 2.51
CA ALA A 207 -12.06 17.79 2.55
C ALA A 207 -12.78 16.84 3.52
N SER A 208 -12.36 15.57 3.58
CA SER A 208 -12.92 14.60 4.52
C SER A 208 -12.59 14.95 5.98
N VAL A 209 -11.36 15.38 6.25
CA VAL A 209 -10.94 15.85 7.59
C VAL A 209 -11.73 17.08 8.00
N GLU A 210 -11.88 18.05 7.09
CA GLU A 210 -12.68 19.26 7.34
C GLU A 210 -14.13 18.90 7.66
N GLN A 211 -14.76 18.05 6.85
CA GLN A 211 -16.13 17.61 7.08
C GLN A 211 -16.28 16.92 8.44
N THR A 212 -15.44 15.93 8.75
CA THR A 212 -15.50 15.21 10.04
C THR A 212 -15.21 16.13 11.22
N PHE A 213 -14.30 17.09 11.08
CA PHE A 213 -14.04 18.09 12.12
C PHE A 213 -15.28 18.93 12.40
N TRP A 214 -15.97 19.42 11.37
CA TRP A 214 -17.20 20.19 11.54
C TRP A 214 -18.37 19.35 12.06
N GLU A 215 -18.46 18.07 11.69
CA GLU A 215 -19.43 17.13 12.28
C GLU A 215 -19.16 16.89 13.77
N MET A 216 -17.89 16.83 14.19
CA MET A 216 -17.48 16.75 15.60
C MET A 216 -17.84 18.05 16.36
N VAL A 217 -17.59 19.23 15.78
CA VAL A 217 -18.02 20.52 16.35
C VAL A 217 -19.53 20.54 16.54
N PHE A 218 -20.28 20.14 15.51
CA PHE A 218 -21.74 20.04 15.56
C PHE A 218 -22.22 19.09 16.66
N ALA A 219 -21.63 17.90 16.79
CA ALA A 219 -21.99 16.93 17.82
C ALA A 219 -21.74 17.48 19.24
N ASN A 220 -20.65 18.23 19.44
CA ASN A 220 -20.35 18.90 20.71
C ASN A 220 -21.38 19.98 21.05
N GLU A 221 -21.77 20.82 20.09
CA GLU A 221 -22.82 21.83 20.30
C GLU A 221 -24.19 21.18 20.57
N ASN A 222 -24.51 20.09 19.87
CA ASN A 222 -25.75 19.35 20.10
C ASN A 222 -25.81 18.74 21.51
N LEU A 223 -24.69 18.26 22.06
CA LEU A 223 -24.62 17.80 23.45
C LEU A 223 -24.93 18.95 24.43
N LYS A 224 -24.40 20.16 24.20
CA LYS A 224 -24.70 21.33 25.04
C LYS A 224 -26.20 21.67 25.02
N VAL A 225 -26.84 21.58 23.85
CA VAL A 225 -28.29 21.77 23.72
C VAL A 225 -29.07 20.68 24.47
N ALA A 226 -28.67 19.41 24.35
CA ALA A 226 -29.30 18.31 25.08
C ALA A 226 -29.19 18.46 26.60
N GLN A 227 -28.03 18.89 27.10
CA GLN A 227 -27.79 19.20 28.51
C GLN A 227 -28.68 20.34 29.02
N ALA A 228 -28.82 21.41 28.24
CA ALA A 228 -29.73 22.51 28.57
C ALA A 228 -31.20 22.04 28.61
N ALA A 229 -31.60 21.16 27.68
CA ALA A 229 -32.94 20.58 27.64
C ALA A 229 -33.21 19.63 28.82
N LEU A 230 -32.22 18.85 29.26
CA LEU A 230 -32.32 18.03 30.48
C LEU A 230 -32.55 18.92 31.70
N LYS A 231 -31.72 19.97 31.86
CA LYS A 231 -31.85 20.90 32.98
C LYS A 231 -33.25 21.52 33.05
N ALA A 232 -33.79 21.96 31.92
CA ALA A 232 -35.15 22.48 31.84
C ALA A 232 -36.23 21.42 32.20
N ALA A 233 -36.03 20.16 31.79
CA ALA A 233 -36.94 19.06 32.12
C ALA A 233 -36.89 18.70 33.63
N GLU A 234 -35.70 18.74 34.24
CA GLU A 234 -35.53 18.53 35.68
C GLU A 234 -36.19 19.63 36.52
N GLU A 235 -36.06 20.89 36.09
CA GLU A 235 -36.75 22.03 36.71
C GLU A 235 -38.28 21.88 36.61
N LEU A 236 -38.81 21.45 35.46
CA LEU A 236 -40.22 21.16 35.28
C LEU A 236 -40.71 20.01 36.18
N LEU A 237 -39.95 18.93 36.26
CA LEU A 237 -40.25 17.79 37.15
C LEU A 237 -40.26 18.23 38.62
N ALA A 238 -39.30 19.04 39.05
CA ALA A 238 -39.24 19.58 40.40
C ALA A 238 -40.49 20.43 40.72
N SER A 239 -40.89 21.31 39.80
CA SER A 239 -42.12 22.11 39.92
C SER A 239 -43.37 21.22 40.00
N ASN A 240 -43.50 20.21 39.13
CA ASN A 240 -44.67 19.33 39.10
C ASN A 240 -44.77 18.48 40.37
N ARG A 241 -43.64 17.94 40.87
CA ARG A 241 -43.59 17.22 42.16
C ARG A 241 -44.01 18.12 43.32
N ALA A 242 -43.64 19.41 43.32
CA ALA A 242 -44.06 20.35 44.34
C ALA A 242 -45.57 20.63 44.30
N LYS A 243 -46.14 20.85 43.09
CA LYS A 243 -47.59 21.06 42.91
C LYS A 243 -48.44 19.84 43.27
N ALA A 244 -47.93 18.64 42.97
CA ALA A 244 -48.60 17.38 43.35
C ALA A 244 -48.62 17.20 44.88
N LYS A 245 -47.53 17.53 45.59
CA LYS A 245 -47.50 17.54 47.08
C LYS A 245 -48.48 18.53 47.67
N ALA A 246 -48.75 19.64 46.99
CA ALA A 246 -49.75 20.63 47.37
C ALA A 246 -51.18 20.26 46.94
N GLY A 247 -51.38 19.12 46.27
CA GLY A 247 -52.70 18.62 45.83
C GLY A 247 -53.27 19.30 44.59
N VAL A 248 -52.49 20.12 43.88
CA VAL A 248 -52.94 20.96 42.76
C VAL A 248 -52.55 20.40 41.38
N MET A 249 -51.98 19.19 41.34
CA MET A 249 -51.51 18.53 40.12
C MET A 249 -51.69 17.01 40.22
N SER A 250 -51.94 16.35 39.08
CA SER A 250 -52.15 14.90 39.04
C SER A 250 -50.82 14.14 39.15
N ILE A 251 -50.86 12.94 39.74
CA ILE A 251 -49.73 12.00 39.73
C ILE A 251 -49.36 11.63 38.28
N VAL A 252 -50.34 11.59 37.37
CA VAL A 252 -50.10 11.33 35.95
C VAL A 252 -49.20 12.40 35.33
N ASP A 253 -49.39 13.67 35.68
CA ASP A 253 -48.57 14.79 35.17
C ASP A 253 -47.13 14.73 35.70
N VAL A 254 -46.93 14.20 36.92
CA VAL A 254 -45.60 13.95 37.48
C VAL A 254 -44.92 12.80 36.74
N LEU A 255 -45.62 11.70 36.51
CA LEU A 255 -45.08 10.55 35.76
C LEU A 255 -44.72 10.93 34.31
N GLN A 256 -45.52 11.79 33.67
CA GLN A 256 -45.18 12.33 32.34
C GLN A 256 -43.90 13.18 32.38
N ALA A 257 -43.72 14.02 33.40
CA ALA A 257 -42.49 14.79 33.56
C ALA A 257 -41.26 13.90 33.87
N GLU A 258 -41.44 12.81 34.63
CA GLU A 258 -40.37 11.82 34.87
C GLU A 258 -39.98 11.10 33.58
N ALA A 259 -40.96 10.70 32.76
CA ALA A 259 -40.71 10.12 31.44
C ALA A 259 -39.99 11.11 30.52
N ALA A 260 -40.32 12.40 30.58
CA ALA A 260 -39.63 13.44 29.82
C ALA A 260 -38.16 13.58 30.24
N VAL A 261 -37.86 13.59 31.55
CA VAL A 261 -36.48 13.59 32.06
C VAL A 261 -35.71 12.36 31.59
N ALA A 262 -36.29 11.16 31.72
CA ALA A 262 -35.67 9.93 31.24
C ALA A 262 -35.35 9.98 29.73
N SER A 263 -36.26 10.53 28.92
CA SER A 263 -36.02 10.75 27.49
C SER A 263 -34.89 11.75 27.22
N ARG A 264 -34.74 12.81 28.03
CA ARG A 264 -33.60 13.74 27.90
C ARG A 264 -32.26 13.11 28.29
N VAL A 265 -32.25 12.22 29.27
CA VAL A 265 -31.05 11.44 29.64
C VAL A 265 -30.63 10.53 28.48
N GLU A 266 -31.57 9.85 27.83
CA GLU A 266 -31.29 9.06 26.62
C GLU A 266 -30.69 9.94 25.50
N GLN A 267 -31.25 11.13 25.27
CA GLN A 267 -30.73 12.06 24.26
C GLN A 267 -29.29 12.50 24.53
N ILE A 268 -28.92 12.71 25.80
CA ILE A 268 -27.52 12.99 26.18
C ILE A 268 -26.63 11.80 25.84
N LEU A 269 -27.04 10.58 26.20
CA LEU A 269 -26.23 9.39 25.91
C LEU A 269 -26.03 9.18 24.40
N VAL A 270 -27.05 9.44 23.59
CA VAL A 270 -26.96 9.40 22.13
C VAL A 270 -26.02 10.49 21.60
N ALA A 271 -26.09 11.71 22.15
CA ALA A 271 -25.18 12.80 21.78
C ALA A 271 -23.72 12.51 22.17
N GLU A 272 -23.47 11.95 23.35
CA GLU A 272 -22.14 11.52 23.78
C GLU A 272 -21.58 10.42 22.89
N LYS A 273 -22.41 9.43 22.52
CA LYS A 273 -22.02 8.41 21.54
C LYS A 273 -21.65 9.05 20.20
N SER A 274 -22.47 9.97 19.70
CA SER A 274 -22.20 10.66 18.43
C SER A 274 -20.87 11.41 18.45
N ILE A 275 -20.49 12.02 19.57
CA ILE A 275 -19.18 12.67 19.71
C ILE A 275 -18.07 11.62 19.60
N ARG A 276 -18.19 10.49 20.31
CA ARG A 276 -17.18 9.41 20.25
C ARG A 276 -17.03 8.83 18.85
N ASP A 277 -18.15 8.59 18.16
CA ASP A 277 -18.14 8.08 16.78
C ASP A 277 -17.40 9.07 15.84
N GLN A 278 -17.59 10.38 16.01
CA GLN A 278 -16.91 11.41 15.23
C GLN A 278 -15.42 11.56 15.59
N GLU A 279 -15.08 11.45 16.88
CA GLU A 279 -13.69 11.41 17.32
C GLU A 279 -12.95 10.20 16.71
N ASP A 280 -13.58 9.03 16.67
CA ASP A 280 -13.01 7.82 16.06
C ASP A 280 -12.85 7.96 14.55
N GLN A 281 -13.81 8.59 13.86
CA GLN A 281 -13.68 8.91 12.43
C GLN A 281 -12.51 9.85 12.18
N LEU A 282 -12.36 10.91 12.98
CA LEU A 282 -11.25 11.84 12.84
C LEU A 282 -9.90 11.14 13.07
N ARG A 283 -9.81 10.28 14.11
CA ARG A 283 -8.60 9.49 14.39
C ARG A 283 -8.18 8.61 13.23
N ARG A 284 -9.11 8.03 12.46
CA ARG A 284 -8.77 7.24 11.26
C ARG A 284 -8.01 8.06 10.23
N PHE A 285 -8.36 9.35 10.06
CA PHE A 285 -7.66 10.22 9.13
C PHE A 285 -6.32 10.71 9.68
N LEU A 286 -6.25 11.01 10.97
CA LEU A 286 -5.04 11.46 11.65
C LEU A 286 -3.99 10.35 11.79
N ASN A 287 -4.42 9.09 11.76
CA ASN A 287 -3.59 7.90 11.91
C ASN A 287 -2.57 8.03 13.06
N PRO A 288 -3.05 8.21 14.31
CA PRO A 288 -2.18 8.39 15.46
C PRO A 288 -1.36 7.14 15.75
N ALA A 289 -0.28 7.29 16.53
CA ALA A 289 0.57 6.17 16.92
C ALA A 289 -0.22 5.12 17.72
N GLU A 290 0.21 3.86 17.67
CA GLU A 290 -0.45 2.76 18.40
C GLU A 290 -0.60 3.05 19.91
N GLU A 291 0.40 3.71 20.50
CA GLU A 291 0.37 4.10 21.90
C GLU A 291 -0.73 5.13 22.22
N GLU A 292 -1.03 6.04 21.29
CA GLU A 292 -2.11 7.02 21.44
C GLU A 292 -3.48 6.37 21.26
N LEU A 293 -3.60 5.36 20.40
CA LEU A 293 -4.83 4.57 20.23
C LEU A 293 -5.19 3.75 21.47
N ARG A 294 -4.19 3.38 22.29
CA ARG A 294 -4.39 2.64 23.55
C ARG A 294 -4.84 3.54 24.70
N GLN A 295 -4.74 4.87 24.55
CA GLN A 295 -5.15 5.84 25.56
C GLN A 295 -6.60 6.29 25.31
N ASP A 296 -7.35 6.49 26.39
CA ASP A 296 -8.67 7.14 26.35
C ASP A 296 -8.47 8.66 26.19
N LEU A 297 -8.08 9.05 24.97
CA LEU A 297 -7.94 10.44 24.54
C LEU A 297 -9.33 11.00 24.22
N ARG A 298 -9.56 12.30 24.41
CA ARG A 298 -10.76 13.02 23.95
C ARG A 298 -10.32 14.23 23.15
N LEU A 299 -10.86 14.38 21.95
CA LEU A 299 -10.55 15.51 21.08
C LEU A 299 -11.53 16.66 21.35
N LEU A 300 -11.01 17.83 21.71
CA LEU A 300 -11.79 19.03 21.94
C LEU A 300 -11.56 20.01 20.79
N PRO A 301 -12.58 20.27 19.94
CA PRO A 301 -12.45 21.28 18.90
C PRO A 301 -12.32 22.68 19.52
N THR A 302 -11.33 23.45 19.07
CA THR A 302 -11.12 24.83 19.53
C THR A 302 -11.77 25.87 18.64
N ASP A 303 -12.05 25.54 17.39
CA ASP A 303 -12.48 26.51 16.39
C ASP A 303 -14.00 26.72 16.44
N PRO A 304 -14.47 27.98 16.42
CA PRO A 304 -15.90 28.26 16.40
C PRO A 304 -16.51 27.90 15.04
N PRO A 305 -17.81 27.55 14.98
CA PRO A 305 -18.51 27.31 13.73
C PRO A 305 -18.47 28.56 12.82
N VAL A 306 -18.17 28.35 11.54
CA VAL A 306 -18.11 29.42 10.53
C VAL A 306 -19.52 29.95 10.25
N THR A 307 -19.70 31.28 10.36
CA THR A 307 -21.02 31.93 10.25
C THR A 307 -21.25 32.64 8.91
N SER A 308 -20.22 32.82 8.08
CA SER A 308 -20.35 33.45 6.76
C SER A 308 -19.47 32.77 5.71
N LEU A 309 -20.06 32.45 4.56
CA LEU A 309 -19.34 32.02 3.36
C LEU A 309 -19.28 33.19 2.37
N GLU A 310 -18.10 33.45 1.82
CA GLU A 310 -17.96 34.39 0.70
C GLU A 310 -18.41 33.69 -0.59
N ALA A 311 -19.37 34.29 -1.31
CA ALA A 311 -19.94 33.68 -2.50
C ALA A 311 -19.05 33.96 -3.72
N ILE A 312 -18.47 32.90 -4.29
CA ILE A 312 -17.78 32.95 -5.58
C ILE A 312 -18.86 32.89 -6.69
N SER A 313 -18.69 33.67 -7.76
CA SER A 313 -19.62 33.62 -8.90
C SER A 313 -19.50 32.28 -9.64
N LEU A 314 -20.59 31.79 -10.23
CA LEU A 314 -20.58 30.51 -10.96
C LEU A 314 -19.55 30.52 -12.10
N GLN A 315 -19.44 31.63 -12.83
CA GLN A 315 -18.51 31.75 -13.94
C GLN A 315 -17.05 31.65 -13.47
N GLU A 316 -16.70 32.40 -12.42
CA GLU A 316 -15.38 32.36 -11.82
C GLU A 316 -15.04 30.97 -11.25
N ALA A 317 -16.01 30.30 -10.65
CA ALA A 317 -15.84 28.92 -10.16
C ALA A 317 -15.56 27.93 -11.30
N ILE A 318 -16.21 28.08 -12.46
CA ILE A 318 -15.96 27.24 -13.65
C ILE A 318 -14.56 27.50 -14.20
N ASP A 319 -14.15 28.77 -14.32
CA ASP A 319 -12.85 29.13 -14.87
C ASP A 319 -11.71 28.60 -13.98
N ILE A 320 -11.82 28.78 -12.66
CA ILE A 320 -10.88 28.21 -11.68
C ILE A 320 -10.86 26.68 -11.75
N ALA A 321 -12.04 26.05 -11.88
CA ALA A 321 -12.15 24.61 -11.96
C ALA A 321 -11.45 24.05 -13.20
N MET A 322 -11.63 24.66 -14.37
CA MET A 322 -10.98 24.21 -15.61
C MET A 322 -9.46 24.35 -15.56
N GLU A 323 -8.93 25.32 -14.82
CA GLU A 323 -7.49 25.53 -14.68
C GLU A 323 -6.84 24.64 -13.61
N ARG A 324 -7.53 24.41 -12.48
CA ARG A 324 -6.92 23.84 -11.27
C ARG A 324 -7.39 22.45 -10.89
N ARG A 325 -8.54 21.98 -11.37
CA ARG A 325 -9.06 20.65 -10.98
C ARG A 325 -8.13 19.54 -11.48
N PRO A 326 -7.59 18.70 -10.59
CA PRO A 326 -6.64 17.66 -10.98
C PRO A 326 -7.18 16.73 -12.07
N GLU A 327 -8.45 16.34 -12.02
CA GLU A 327 -9.11 15.45 -12.99
C GLU A 327 -9.17 16.05 -14.40
N VAL A 328 -9.28 17.38 -14.55
CA VAL A 328 -9.24 18.05 -15.85
C VAL A 328 -7.83 17.96 -16.42
N LEU A 329 -6.81 18.20 -15.59
CA LEU A 329 -5.41 18.11 -15.97
C LEU A 329 -4.99 16.66 -16.30
N GLN A 330 -5.51 15.68 -15.55
CA GLN A 330 -5.35 14.25 -15.86
C GLN A 330 -5.93 13.91 -17.23
N ALA A 331 -7.17 14.34 -17.49
CA ALA A 331 -7.84 14.09 -18.77
C ALA A 331 -7.05 14.71 -19.94
N SER A 332 -6.56 15.94 -19.78
CA SER A 332 -5.71 16.59 -20.77
C SER A 332 -4.45 15.77 -21.10
N LYS A 333 -3.74 15.27 -20.08
CA LYS A 333 -2.55 14.43 -20.28
C LYS A 333 -2.87 13.05 -20.88
N ASN A 334 -4.02 12.48 -20.56
CA ASN A 334 -4.49 11.23 -21.18
C ASN A 334 -4.81 11.39 -22.67
N VAL A 335 -5.36 12.54 -23.07
CA VAL A 335 -5.55 12.88 -24.49
C VAL A 335 -4.20 12.98 -25.21
N GLU A 336 -3.22 13.66 -24.61
CA GLU A 336 -1.87 13.76 -25.16
C GLU A 336 -1.20 12.38 -25.35
N SER A 337 -1.31 11.48 -24.37
CA SER A 337 -0.81 10.10 -24.48
C SER A 337 -1.53 9.29 -25.57
N SER A 338 -2.83 9.53 -25.76
CA SER A 338 -3.62 8.89 -26.82
C SER A 338 -3.19 9.40 -28.20
N ASP A 339 -2.93 10.69 -28.36
CA ASP A 339 -2.41 11.27 -29.61
C ASP A 339 -1.02 10.71 -29.97
N LEU A 340 -0.14 10.55 -28.98
CA LEU A 340 1.15 9.89 -29.15
C LEU A 340 0.98 8.44 -29.61
N SER A 341 0.05 7.71 -29.01
CA SER A 341 -0.25 6.32 -29.39
C SER A 341 -0.78 6.21 -30.82
N VAL A 342 -1.63 7.15 -31.25
CA VAL A 342 -2.12 7.24 -32.63
C VAL A 342 -0.98 7.53 -33.61
N LYS A 343 -0.08 8.46 -33.28
CA LYS A 343 1.10 8.77 -34.11
C LYS A 343 2.01 7.55 -34.27
N PHE A 344 2.27 6.83 -33.17
CA PHE A 344 3.06 5.60 -33.19
C PHE A 344 2.39 4.50 -34.04
N ALA A 345 1.09 4.25 -33.84
CA ALA A 345 0.34 3.25 -34.59
C ALA A 345 0.32 3.54 -36.11
N LYS A 346 0.18 4.81 -36.50
CA LYS A 346 0.26 5.24 -37.91
C LYS A 346 1.62 5.01 -38.56
N ASN A 347 2.70 5.00 -37.80
CA ASN A 347 4.03 4.67 -38.31
C ASN A 347 4.25 3.15 -38.44
N GLY A 348 3.49 2.37 -37.67
CA GLY A 348 3.56 0.90 -37.66
C GLY A 348 2.80 0.21 -38.80
N VAL A 349 1.93 0.93 -39.50
CA VAL A 349 1.23 0.51 -40.73
C VAL A 349 1.98 1.03 -41.93
#